data_AF-A0A246G2Y4-F1
#
_entry.id   AF-A0A246G2Y4-F1
#
_cell.length_a   1.000
_cell.length_b   1.000
_cell.length_c   1.000
_cell.angle_alpha   90.00
_cell.angle_beta   90.00
_cell.angle_gamma   90.00
#
_symmetry.space_group_name_H-M   'P 1'
#
loop_
_entity.id
_entity.type
_entity.pdbx_description
1 polymer ?
#
loop_
_entity_poly.entity_id
_entity_poly.type
_entity_poly.pdbx_seq_one_letter_code
_entity_poly.pdbx_strand_id
1 'polypeptide(L)'
;MTGTHLTIIIVTVLTLLALYVFGTYNELVALRDRSKKAFVQLGEALRQLDAARHGMAAGEVITGLEQRVTFSRQLFTDSVTNYNTYKHKSPTSVVANLLGHREDASLSGVEDKRTA
;
A
#
# COMPACT_ATOMS: atom_id res chain seq x y z
N MET A 1 -39.72 12.94 -13.76
CA MET A 1 -38.78 12.01 -14.44
C MET A 1 -37.32 12.40 -14.21
N THR A 2 -36.96 13.70 -14.21
CA THR A 2 -35.57 14.15 -13.93
C THR A 2 -35.07 13.88 -12.51
N GLY A 3 -35.91 14.07 -11.48
CA GLY A 3 -35.53 13.84 -10.07
C GLY A 3 -35.25 12.37 -9.71
N THR A 4 -35.91 11.42 -10.36
CA THR A 4 -35.69 9.97 -10.17
C THR A 4 -34.39 9.50 -10.82
N HIS A 5 -34.01 10.07 -11.98
CA HIS A 5 -32.72 9.74 -12.60
C HIS A 5 -31.54 10.24 -11.75
N LEU A 6 -31.64 11.46 -11.21
CA LEU A 6 -30.59 12.04 -10.37
C LEU A 6 -30.37 11.23 -9.08
N THR A 7 -31.44 10.78 -8.43
CA THR A 7 -31.37 9.94 -7.22
C THR A 7 -30.77 8.57 -7.50
N ILE A 8 -31.14 7.92 -8.61
CA ILE A 8 -30.54 6.65 -9.04
C ILE A 8 -29.04 6.82 -9.29
N ILE A 9 -28.63 7.88 -10.00
CA ILE A 9 -27.21 8.17 -10.27
C ILE A 9 -26.44 8.33 -8.95
N ILE A 10 -26.96 9.11 -8.00
CA ILE A 10 -26.30 9.29 -6.69
C ILE A 10 -26.16 7.97 -5.96
N VAL A 11 -27.20 7.15 -5.89
CA VAL A 11 -27.16 5.86 -5.20
C VAL A 11 -26.19 4.90 -5.86
N THR A 12 -26.17 4.83 -7.20
CA THR A 12 -25.22 4.02 -7.96
C THR A 12 -23.78 4.47 -7.70
N VAL A 13 -23.52 5.78 -7.74
CA VAL A 13 -22.19 6.34 -7.47
C VAL A 13 -21.75 6.06 -6.02
N LEU A 14 -22.64 6.25 -5.04
CA LEU A 14 -22.36 5.94 -3.63
C LEU A 14 -22.06 4.46 -3.42
N THR A 15 -22.80 3.58 -4.09
CA THR A 15 -22.59 2.12 -4.00
C THR A 15 -21.24 1.74 -4.60
N LEU A 16 -20.89 2.28 -5.77
CA LEU A 16 -19.57 2.07 -6.38
C LEU A 16 -18.43 2.61 -5.52
N LEU A 17 -18.60 3.79 -4.92
CA LEU A 17 -17.64 4.38 -4.00
C LEU A 17 -17.44 3.48 -2.76
N ALA A 18 -18.53 2.98 -2.17
CA ALA A 18 -18.47 2.09 -1.02
C ALA A 18 -17.74 0.78 -1.35
N LEU A 19 -18.03 0.16 -2.49
CA LEU A 19 -17.33 -1.04 -2.96
C LEU A 19 -15.84 -0.79 -3.20
N TYR A 20 -15.48 0.37 -3.78
CA TYR A 20 -14.10 0.78 -4.00
C TYR A 20 -13.32 0.94 -2.69
N VAL A 21 -13.90 1.63 -1.71
CA VAL A 21 -13.31 1.82 -0.38
C VAL A 21 -13.13 0.48 0.32
N PHE A 22 -14.14 -0.40 0.26
CA PHE A 22 -14.09 -1.70 0.90
C PHE A 22 -12.98 -2.59 0.31
N GLY A 23 -12.85 -2.63 -1.02
CA GLY A 23 -11.81 -3.40 -1.71
C GLY A 23 -10.40 -2.91 -1.38
N THR A 24 -10.15 -1.60 -1.52
CA THR A 24 -8.84 -1.00 -1.24
C THR A 24 -8.43 -1.12 0.23
N TYR A 25 -9.38 -0.93 1.15
CA TYR A 25 -9.15 -1.09 2.59
C TYR A 25 -8.71 -2.51 2.95
N ASN A 26 -9.36 -3.53 2.35
CA ASN A 26 -9.07 -4.92 2.65
C ASN A 26 -7.63 -5.31 2.23
N GLU A 27 -7.16 -4.81 1.09
CA GLU A 27 -5.79 -5.03 0.61
C GLU A 27 -4.75 -4.29 1.46
N LEU A 28 -5.04 -3.04 1.87
CA LEU A 28 -4.23 -2.28 2.83
C LEU A 28 -4.05 -3.03 4.16
N VAL A 29 -5.14 -3.57 4.69
CA VAL A 29 -5.12 -4.35 5.92
C VAL A 29 -4.30 -5.63 5.76
N ALA A 30 -4.46 -6.35 4.65
CA ALA A 30 -3.67 -7.55 4.36
C ALA A 30 -2.16 -7.25 4.26
N LEU A 31 -1.79 -6.14 3.59
CA LEU A 31 -0.40 -5.69 3.47
C LEU A 31 0.19 -5.31 4.84
N ARG A 32 -0.56 -4.53 5.63
CA ARG A 32 -0.17 -4.16 7.00
C ARG A 32 0.08 -5.40 7.87
N ASP A 33 -0.81 -6.37 7.80
CA ASP A 33 -0.71 -7.58 8.62
C ASP A 33 0.47 -8.46 8.20
N ARG A 34 0.81 -8.50 6.91
CA ARG A 34 2.05 -9.13 6.43
C ARG A 34 3.29 -8.45 6.99
N SER A 35 3.35 -7.11 6.99
CA SER A 35 4.48 -6.37 7.58
C SER A 35 4.63 -6.63 9.08
N LYS A 36 3.52 -6.68 9.83
CA LYS A 36 3.55 -7.04 11.26
C LYS A 36 4.12 -8.43 11.48
N LYS A 37 3.70 -9.43 10.69
CA LYS A 37 4.22 -10.81 10.78
C LYS A 37 5.72 -10.86 10.49
N ALA A 38 6.18 -10.17 9.45
CA ALA A 38 7.60 -10.11 9.10
C ALA A 38 8.44 -9.43 10.20
N PHE A 39 7.92 -8.38 10.83
CA PHE A 39 8.57 -7.72 11.96
C PHE A 39 8.73 -8.66 13.17
N VAL A 40 7.67 -9.39 13.54
CA VAL A 40 7.71 -10.36 14.64
C VAL A 40 8.75 -11.46 14.36
N GLN A 41 8.77 -12.01 13.14
CA GLN A 41 9.76 -13.02 12.74
C GLN A 41 11.20 -12.50 12.83
N LEU A 42 11.45 -11.26 12.39
CA LEU A 42 12.77 -10.63 12.54
C LEU A 42 13.16 -10.48 14.01
N GLY A 43 12.24 -10.05 14.87
CA GLY A 43 12.47 -9.94 16.30
C GLY A 43 12.82 -11.28 16.95
N GLU A 44 12.11 -12.35 16.60
CA GLU A 44 12.40 -13.71 17.07
C GLU A 44 13.77 -14.21 16.62
N ALA A 45 14.12 -14.00 15.34
CA ALA A 45 15.41 -14.39 14.78
C ALA A 45 16.57 -13.64 15.48
N LEU A 46 16.40 -12.34 15.74
CA LEU A 46 17.38 -11.54 16.48
C LEU A 46 17.54 -12.04 17.92
N ARG A 47 16.45 -12.38 18.60
CA ARG A 47 16.50 -12.92 19.97
C ARG A 47 17.20 -14.28 20.02
N GLN A 48 16.97 -15.14 19.03
CA GLN A 48 17.66 -16.43 18.90
C GLN A 48 19.16 -16.24 18.65
N LEU A 49 19.54 -15.32 17.76
CA LEU A 49 20.94 -15.00 17.50
C LEU A 49 21.66 -14.46 18.75
N ASP A 50 21.01 -13.55 19.49
CA ASP A 50 21.57 -12.99 20.72
C ASP A 50 21.77 -14.07 21.80
N ALA A 51 20.76 -14.93 22.00
CA ALA A 51 20.86 -16.06 22.93
C ALA A 51 21.98 -17.04 22.54
N ALA A 52 22.15 -17.34 21.24
CA ALA A 52 23.20 -18.24 20.76
C ALA A 52 24.60 -17.64 20.95
N ARG A 53 24.78 -16.34 20.69
CA ARG A 53 26.05 -15.63 20.87
C ARG A 53 26.51 -15.60 22.34
N HIS A 54 25.58 -15.47 23.28
CA HIS A 54 25.89 -15.45 24.71
C HIS A 54 25.94 -16.85 25.36
N GLY A 55 25.26 -17.83 24.78
CA GLY A 55 25.11 -19.19 25.33
C GLY A 55 26.23 -20.18 24.98
N MET A 56 27.36 -19.73 24.43
CA MET A 56 28.45 -20.59 23.92
C MET A 56 28.00 -21.56 22.82
N ALA A 57 27.05 -21.15 21.96
CA ALA A 57 26.66 -21.97 20.82
C ALA A 57 27.84 -22.13 19.83
N ALA A 58 27.84 -23.25 19.09
CA ALA A 58 28.83 -23.48 18.04
C ALA A 58 28.76 -22.40 16.95
N GLY A 59 29.91 -22.05 16.36
CA GLY A 59 29.99 -21.03 15.32
C GLY A 59 29.07 -21.29 14.12
N GLU A 60 28.93 -22.56 13.71
CA GLU A 60 28.01 -22.97 12.64
C GLU A 60 26.55 -22.59 12.92
N VAL A 61 26.09 -22.76 14.17
CA VAL A 61 24.73 -22.40 14.59
C VAL A 61 24.56 -20.88 14.55
N ILE A 62 25.56 -20.12 14.98
CA ILE A 62 25.55 -18.66 14.92
C ILE A 62 25.46 -18.20 13.46
N THR A 63 26.28 -18.75 12.57
CA THR A 63 26.24 -18.42 11.13
C THR A 63 24.88 -18.75 10.51
N GLY A 64 24.27 -19.89 10.85
CA GLY A 64 22.92 -20.22 10.39
C GLY A 64 21.84 -19.24 10.89
N LEU A 65 21.96 -18.78 12.13
CA LEU A 65 21.05 -17.75 12.68
C LEU A 65 21.26 -16.38 12.03
N GLU A 66 22.51 -16.00 11.71
CA GLU A 66 22.83 -14.77 10.97
C GLU A 66 22.20 -14.77 9.56
N GLN A 67 22.21 -15.91 8.88
CA GLN A 67 21.50 -16.08 7.60
C GLN A 67 19.98 -15.91 7.76
N ARG A 68 19.36 -16.50 8.79
CA ARG A 68 17.93 -16.30 9.09
C ARG A 68 17.60 -14.84 9.40
N VAL A 69 18.44 -14.13 10.15
CA VAL A 69 18.26 -12.70 10.43
C VAL A 69 18.31 -11.89 9.13
N THR A 70 19.27 -12.18 8.25
CA THR A 70 19.41 -11.51 6.95
C THR A 70 18.18 -11.71 6.08
N PHE A 71 17.70 -12.95 5.96
CA PHE A 71 16.48 -13.26 5.22
C PHE A 71 15.23 -12.57 5.81
N SER A 72 15.09 -12.57 7.15
CA SER A 72 13.96 -11.93 7.82
C SER A 72 13.96 -10.41 7.62
N ARG A 73 15.15 -9.78 7.58
CA ARG A 73 15.29 -8.35 7.24
C ARG A 73 14.82 -8.06 5.81
N GLN A 74 15.17 -8.93 4.86
CA GLN A 74 14.73 -8.78 3.47
C GLN A 74 13.20 -8.85 3.38
N LEU A 75 12.58 -9.88 3.95
CA LEU A 75 11.13 -10.03 3.96
C LEU A 75 10.40 -8.85 4.61
N PHE A 76 10.92 -8.34 5.74
CA PHE A 76 10.38 -7.15 6.37
C PHE A 76 10.46 -5.94 5.44
N THR A 77 11.62 -5.71 4.82
CA THR A 77 11.85 -4.59 3.89
C THR A 77 10.91 -4.65 2.69
N ASP A 78 10.75 -5.83 2.10
CA ASP A 78 9.84 -6.05 0.96
C ASP A 78 8.39 -5.78 1.36
N SER A 79 7.96 -6.25 2.55
CA SER A 79 6.61 -6.04 3.04
C SER A 79 6.30 -4.55 3.29
N VAL A 80 7.24 -3.80 3.86
CA VAL A 80 7.10 -2.36 4.13
C VAL A 80 7.07 -1.59 2.81
N THR A 81 7.92 -1.96 1.87
CA THR A 81 7.94 -1.37 0.52
C THR A 81 6.61 -1.58 -0.19
N ASN A 82 6.04 -2.78 -0.15
CA ASN A 82 4.73 -3.07 -0.74
C ASN A 82 3.58 -2.31 -0.06
N TYR A 83 3.56 -2.27 1.27
CA TYR A 83 2.56 -1.49 2.02
C TYR A 83 2.61 0.00 1.68
N ASN A 84 3.81 0.58 1.66
CA ASN A 84 4.02 1.99 1.30
C ASN A 84 3.64 2.27 -0.15
N THR A 85 4.05 1.40 -1.08
CA THR A 85 3.72 1.52 -2.51
C THR A 85 2.21 1.51 -2.72
N TYR A 86 1.49 0.61 -2.06
CA TYR A 86 0.03 0.55 -2.16
C TYR A 86 -0.64 1.81 -1.61
N LYS A 87 -0.16 2.32 -0.47
CA LYS A 87 -0.63 3.59 0.10
C LYS A 87 -0.37 4.79 -0.82
N HIS A 88 0.75 4.81 -1.54
CA HIS A 88 1.14 5.91 -2.44
C HIS A 88 0.45 5.89 -3.80
N LYS A 89 -0.12 4.75 -4.23
CA LYS A 89 -1.03 4.68 -5.39
C LYS A 89 -2.37 5.32 -5.00
N SER A 90 -2.39 6.65 -4.91
CA SER A 90 -3.60 7.40 -4.54
C SER A 90 -4.75 7.10 -5.53
N PRO A 91 -5.98 6.84 -5.03
CA PRO A 91 -7.17 6.57 -5.84
C PRO A 91 -7.47 7.56 -6.95
N THR A 92 -7.07 8.82 -6.78
CA THR A 92 -7.46 9.92 -7.66
C THR A 92 -7.03 9.67 -9.11
N SER A 93 -5.87 9.06 -9.35
CA SER A 93 -5.40 8.76 -10.71
C SER A 93 -6.12 7.56 -11.35
N VAL A 94 -6.56 6.58 -10.56
CA VAL A 94 -7.33 5.42 -11.04
C VAL A 94 -8.75 5.85 -11.42
N VAL A 95 -9.39 6.66 -10.56
CA VAL A 95 -10.72 7.22 -10.81
C VAL A 95 -10.69 8.21 -11.99
N ALA A 96 -9.65 9.03 -12.11
CA ALA A 96 -9.47 9.95 -13.25
C ALA A 96 -9.34 9.20 -14.59
N ASN A 97 -8.55 8.12 -14.64
CA ASN A 97 -8.44 7.29 -15.84
C ASN A 97 -9.74 6.57 -16.21
N LEU A 98 -10.51 6.09 -15.22
CA LEU A 98 -11.74 5.32 -15.47
C LEU A 98 -12.91 6.21 -15.95
N LEU A 99 -12.95 7.47 -15.51
CA LEU A 99 -13.97 8.45 -15.90
C LEU A 99 -13.60 9.22 -17.18
N GLY A 100 -12.55 8.81 -17.89
CA GLY A 100 -12.11 9.46 -19.13
C GLY A 100 -11.48 10.86 -18.93
N HIS A 101 -11.21 11.26 -17.68
CA HIS A 101 -10.51 12.50 -17.36
C HIS A 101 -8.99 12.30 -17.52
N ARG A 102 -8.54 12.28 -18.79
CA ARG A 102 -7.12 12.32 -19.17
C ARG A 102 -6.62 13.75 -19.46
N GLU A 103 -7.50 14.74 -19.44
CA GLU A 103 -7.15 16.10 -19.83
C GLU A 103 -6.57 16.86 -18.64
N ASP A 104 -5.26 17.09 -18.72
CA ASP A 104 -4.58 18.13 -17.96
C ASP A 104 -5.27 19.46 -18.31
N ALA A 105 -5.69 20.23 -17.30
CA ALA A 105 -6.17 21.59 -17.50
C ALA A 105 -4.99 22.48 -17.95
N SER A 106 -4.59 22.37 -19.21
CA SER A 106 -3.65 23.25 -19.87
C SER A 106 -4.36 24.56 -20.21
N LEU A 107 -4.14 25.57 -19.35
CA LEU A 107 -4.16 27.03 -19.61
C LEU A 107 -5.17 27.64 -20.61
N SER A 108 -6.29 27.00 -20.93
CA SER A 108 -7.29 27.53 -21.87
C SER A 108 -8.05 28.77 -21.35
N GLY A 109 -7.76 29.23 -20.13
CA GLY A 109 -8.23 30.50 -19.58
C GLY A 109 -7.23 31.65 -19.65
N VAL A 110 -5.99 31.43 -20.10
CA VAL A 110 -4.96 32.48 -20.20
C VAL A 110 -4.70 32.91 -21.65
N GLU A 111 -5.05 32.10 -22.65
CA GLU A 111 -4.90 32.47 -24.07
C GLU A 111 -6.06 33.35 -24.61
N ASP A 112 -7.25 33.32 -24.00
CA ASP A 112 -8.40 34.12 -24.45
C ASP A 112 -8.34 35.61 -24.02
N LYS A 113 -7.43 35.98 -23.12
CA LYS A 113 -7.28 37.39 -22.65
C LYS A 113 -6.08 38.14 -23.21
N ARG A 114 -5.31 37.57 -24.14
CA ARG A 114 -4.20 38.28 -24.81
C ARG A 114 -4.54 38.80 -26.20
N THR A 115 -5.76 38.55 -26.68
CA THR A 115 -6.31 39.09 -27.93
C THR A 115 -7.68 39.72 -27.67
N ALA A 116 -7.71 40.77 -26.86
CA ALA A 116 -8.79 41.76 -26.82
C ALA A 116 -8.19 43.12 -26.49
#